data_AF-A0A1S8A674-F1
#
_entry.id   AF-A0A1S8A674-F1
#
_cell.length_a   1.000
_cell.length_b   1.000
_cell.length_c   1.000
_cell.angle_alpha   90.00
_cell.angle_beta   90.00
_cell.angle_gamma   90.00
#
_symmetry.space_group_name_H-M   'P 1'
#
loop_
_entity.id
_entity.type
_entity.pdbx_description
1 polymer ?
#
loop_
_entity_poly.entity_id
_entity_poly.type
_entity_poly.pdbx_seq_one_letter_code
_entity_poly.pdbx_strand_id
1 'polypeptide(L)'
;MFSFGLVCIFTLGGGPFLLIENYEELVKHNIRPEQEILTRHFSMFGPVPEGLLKQVTNENWRRALEIGARAGEEVVKQNPLIRFSAWGVDLGPEAYDMISGVTNLDPAARTKIDRVLSHRVWQEEVDESI
;
A
#
# COMPACT_ATOMS: atom_id res chain seq x y z
N MET A 1 2.82 -11.05 3.60
CA MET A 1 1.96 -10.02 4.22
C MET A 1 1.67 -8.88 3.27
N PHE A 2 2.67 -8.10 2.84
CA PHE A 2 2.42 -6.94 1.96
C PHE A 2 1.64 -7.29 0.68
N SER A 3 2.11 -8.29 -0.08
CA SER A 3 1.41 -8.78 -1.28
C SER A 3 0.00 -9.30 -0.98
N PHE A 4 -0.23 -9.88 0.20
CA PHE A 4 -1.58 -10.31 0.61
C PHE A 4 -2.51 -9.10 0.77
N GLY A 5 -2.04 -8.02 1.40
CA GLY A 5 -2.79 -6.77 1.48
C GLY A 5 -3.14 -6.18 0.11
N LEU A 6 -2.21 -6.24 -0.85
CA LEU A 6 -2.49 -5.82 -2.23
C LEU A 6 -3.58 -6.66 -2.90
N VAL A 7 -3.57 -7.98 -2.68
CA VAL A 7 -4.63 -8.88 -3.17
C VAL A 7 -5.97 -8.51 -2.52
N CYS A 8 -6.02 -8.28 -1.21
CA CYS A 8 -7.25 -7.84 -0.54
C CYS A 8 -7.79 -6.54 -1.13
N ILE A 9 -6.93 -5.54 -1.33
CA ILE A 9 -7.30 -4.28 -1.97
C ILE A 9 -7.87 -4.53 -3.37
N PHE A 10 -7.20 -5.36 -4.17
CA PHE A 10 -7.66 -5.69 -5.52
C PHE A 10 -9.05 -6.36 -5.49
N THR A 11 -9.25 -7.35 -4.63
CA THR A 11 -10.51 -8.09 -4.51
C THR A 11 -11.67 -7.23 -4.02
N LEU A 12 -11.37 -6.19 -3.23
CA LEU A 12 -12.35 -5.24 -2.70
C LEU A 12 -12.57 -4.03 -3.64
N GLY A 13 -12.14 -4.12 -4.90
CA GLY A 13 -12.42 -3.09 -5.92
C GLY A 13 -11.36 -1.99 -6.04
N GLY A 14 -10.28 -2.04 -5.24
CA GLY A 14 -9.17 -1.08 -5.31
C GLY A 14 -8.19 -1.32 -6.47
N GLY A 15 -8.54 -2.16 -7.44
CA GLY A 15 -7.72 -2.48 -8.62
C GLY A 15 -7.19 -1.26 -9.38
N PRO A 16 -8.01 -0.22 -9.69
CA PRO A 16 -7.55 0.97 -10.40
C PRO A 16 -6.38 1.72 -9.72
N PHE A 17 -6.21 1.59 -8.41
CA PHE A 17 -5.07 2.19 -7.69
C PHE A 17 -3.77 1.37 -7.83
N LEU A 18 -3.89 0.07 -8.08
CA LEU A 18 -2.78 -0.88 -8.13
C LEU A 18 -2.23 -1.11 -9.55
N LEU A 19 -3.09 -1.05 -10.56
CA LEU A 19 -2.76 -1.44 -11.93
C LEU A 19 -2.09 -0.31 -12.71
N ILE A 20 -1.01 -0.64 -13.42
CA ILE A 20 -0.32 0.29 -14.33
C ILE A 20 -0.97 0.17 -15.71
N GLU A 21 -1.92 1.05 -16.00
CA GLU A 21 -2.63 1.07 -17.29
C GLU A 21 -1.91 1.90 -18.37
N ASN A 22 -0.94 2.73 -17.97
CA ASN A 22 -0.25 3.71 -18.83
C ASN A 22 1.20 3.31 -19.19
N TYR A 23 1.46 2.02 -19.39
CA TYR A 23 2.82 1.50 -19.63
C TYR A 23 3.55 2.20 -20.79
N GLU A 24 2.85 2.50 -21.89
CA GLU A 24 3.45 3.18 -23.04
C GLU A 24 3.99 4.57 -22.71
N GLU A 25 3.27 5.34 -21.87
CA GLU A 25 3.71 6.66 -21.42
C GLU A 25 4.93 6.56 -20.50
N LEU A 26 4.97 5.57 -19.61
CA LEU A 26 6.13 5.33 -18.75
C LEU A 26 7.39 5.05 -19.59
N VAL A 27 7.27 4.24 -20.64
CA VAL A 27 8.37 3.95 -21.57
C VAL A 27 8.84 5.22 -22.29
N LYS A 28 7.91 6.07 -22.77
CA LYS A 28 8.26 7.36 -23.42
C LYS A 28 9.05 8.28 -22.49
N HIS A 29 8.74 8.26 -21.20
CA HIS A 29 9.41 9.05 -20.18
C HIS A 29 10.64 8.37 -19.55
N ASN A 30 11.04 7.19 -20.05
CA ASN A 30 12.14 6.39 -19.51
C ASN A 30 11.96 6.07 -18.01
N ILE A 31 10.71 5.93 -17.56
CA ILE A 31 10.34 5.54 -16.21
C ILE A 31 10.28 4.02 -16.17
N ARG A 32 11.09 3.42 -15.30
CA ARG A 32 11.05 1.97 -15.11
C ARG A 32 9.79 1.55 -14.35
N PRO A 33 9.21 0.38 -14.65
CA PRO A 33 8.05 -0.13 -13.90
C PRO A 33 8.27 -0.18 -12.39
N GLU A 34 9.47 -0.52 -11.92
CA GLU A 34 9.76 -0.59 -10.49
C GLU A 34 9.73 0.78 -9.82
N GLN A 35 10.12 1.85 -10.53
CA GLN A 35 10.05 3.22 -10.02
C GLN A 35 8.60 3.69 -9.90
N GLU A 36 7.76 3.38 -10.89
CA GLU A 36 6.33 3.69 -10.85
C GLU A 36 5.64 2.95 -9.70
N ILE A 37 5.90 1.64 -9.58
CA ILE A 37 5.36 0.81 -8.50
C ILE A 37 5.75 1.39 -7.14
N LEU A 38 7.04 1.66 -6.90
CA LEU A 38 7.49 2.21 -5.62
C LEU A 38 6.83 3.55 -5.31
N THR A 39 6.75 4.44 -6.29
CA THR A 39 6.11 5.75 -6.14
C THR A 39 4.64 5.58 -5.75
N ARG A 40 3.87 4.74 -6.44
CA ARG A 40 2.46 4.46 -6.11
C ARG A 40 2.28 3.90 -4.70
N HIS A 41 3.10 2.93 -4.32
CA HIS A 41 3.02 2.33 -2.98
C HIS A 41 3.34 3.35 -1.89
N PHE A 42 4.31 4.24 -2.11
CA PHE A 42 4.60 5.33 -1.19
C PHE A 42 3.50 6.39 -1.16
N SER A 43 2.88 6.71 -2.29
CA SER A 43 1.71 7.59 -2.34
C SER A 43 0.53 7.00 -1.56
N MET A 44 0.28 5.70 -1.70
CA MET A 44 -0.85 5.03 -1.05
C MET A 44 -0.64 4.79 0.44
N PHE A 45 0.53 4.26 0.85
CA PHE A 45 0.75 3.74 2.22
C PHE A 45 1.74 4.56 3.05
N GLY A 46 2.32 5.62 2.47
CA GLY A 46 3.29 6.48 3.15
C GLY A 46 2.69 7.38 4.24
N PRO A 47 3.54 8.16 4.94
CA PRO A 47 4.95 8.47 4.59
C PRO A 47 5.92 7.29 4.82
N VAL A 48 7.07 7.31 4.14
CA VAL A 48 8.08 6.24 4.25
C VAL A 48 8.75 6.25 5.63
N PRO A 49 8.67 5.15 6.40
CA PRO A 49 9.22 5.10 7.75
C PRO A 49 10.74 4.90 7.74
N GLU A 50 11.43 5.50 8.70
CA GLU A 50 12.88 5.34 8.89
C GLU A 50 13.26 3.86 9.12
N GLY A 51 12.37 3.08 9.74
CA GLY A 51 12.53 1.64 9.94
C GLY A 51 12.71 0.87 8.63
N LEU A 52 12.02 1.27 7.55
CA LEU A 52 12.22 0.68 6.22
C LEU A 52 13.60 1.05 5.65
N LEU A 53 13.98 2.33 5.71
CA LEU A 53 15.26 2.80 5.18
C LEU A 53 16.46 2.16 5.90
N LYS A 54 16.36 1.98 7.23
CA LYS A 54 17.41 1.33 8.04
C LYS A 54 17.69 -0.11 7.63
N GLN A 55 16.70 -0.83 7.10
CA GLN A 55 16.86 -2.21 6.64
C GLN A 55 17.58 -2.32 5.29
N VAL A 56 17.72 -1.22 4.55
CA VAL A 56 18.37 -1.21 3.24
C VAL A 56 19.84 -0.84 3.39
N THR A 57 20.69 -1.85 3.46
CA THR A 57 22.15 -1.69 3.65
C THR A 57 22.87 -1.12 2.43
N ASN A 58 22.27 -1.24 1.24
CA ASN A 58 22.82 -0.69 0.01
C ASN A 58 22.41 0.78 -0.13
N GLU A 59 23.39 1.68 -0.10
CA GLU A 59 23.18 3.13 -0.12
C GLU A 59 22.49 3.63 -1.41
N ASN A 60 22.79 3.03 -2.56
CA ASN A 60 22.13 3.40 -3.82
C ASN A 60 20.64 3.09 -3.78
N TRP A 61 20.27 1.94 -3.20
CA TRP A 61 18.87 1.55 -3.03
C TRP A 61 18.16 2.38 -1.96
N ARG A 62 18.84 2.72 -0.86
CA ARG A 62 18.31 3.64 0.15
C ARG A 62 17.98 4.99 -0.47
N ARG A 63 18.93 5.59 -1.21
CA ARG A 63 18.72 6.86 -1.91
C ARG A 63 17.61 6.78 -2.96
N ALA A 64 17.51 5.66 -3.69
CA ALA A 64 16.42 5.43 -4.64
C ALA A 64 15.05 5.40 -3.95
N LEU A 65 14.94 4.74 -2.79
CA LEU A 65 13.70 4.72 -2.00
C LEU A 65 13.35 6.11 -1.47
N GLU A 66 14.32 6.91 -1.01
CA GLU A 66 14.08 8.29 -0.59
C GLU A 66 13.61 9.19 -1.74
N ILE A 67 14.15 9.00 -2.95
CA ILE A 67 13.70 9.70 -4.16
C ILE A 67 12.26 9.30 -4.47
N GLY A 68 11.95 8.00 -4.49
CA GLY A 68 10.60 7.49 -4.68
C GLY A 68 9.62 8.00 -3.62
N ALA A 69 10.05 8.07 -2.36
CA ALA A 69 9.23 8.58 -1.26
C ALA A 69 8.83 10.03 -1.51
N ARG A 70 9.80 10.89 -1.87
CA ARG A 70 9.53 12.29 -2.22
C ARG A 70 8.60 12.41 -3.42
N ALA A 71 8.84 11.61 -4.47
CA ALA A 71 7.95 11.58 -5.64
C ALA A 71 6.51 11.20 -5.24
N GLY A 72 6.35 10.21 -4.35
CA GLY A 72 5.05 9.80 -3.85
C GLY A 72 4.34 10.90 -3.06
N GLU A 73 5.08 11.66 -2.23
CA GLU A 73 4.53 12.84 -1.54
C GLU A 73 4.08 13.94 -2.52
N GLU A 74 4.81 14.16 -3.62
CA GLU A 74 4.36 15.11 -4.65
C GLU A 74 3.07 14.66 -5.34
N VAL A 75 2.90 13.36 -5.59
CA VAL A 75 1.63 12.81 -6.11
C VAL A 75 0.49 13.04 -5.11
N VAL A 76 0.73 12.82 -3.83
CA VAL A 76 -0.27 13.03 -2.77
C VAL A 76 -0.65 14.50 -2.61
N LYS A 77 0.30 15.43 -2.77
CA LYS A 77 -0.01 16.87 -2.77
C LYS A 77 -0.97 17.25 -3.90
N GLN A 78 -0.83 16.63 -5.07
CA GLN A 78 -1.70 16.88 -6.22
C GLN A 78 -3.04 16.17 -6.09
N ASN A 79 -3.05 14.97 -5.50
CA ASN A 79 -4.24 14.19 -5.27
C ASN A 79 -4.20 13.48 -3.89
N PRO A 80 -4.69 14.14 -2.83
CA PRO A 80 -4.71 13.55 -1.49
C PRO A 80 -5.53 12.26 -1.39
N LEU A 81 -6.50 12.06 -2.29
CA LEU A 81 -7.37 10.88 -2.33
C LEU A 81 -6.64 9.60 -2.75
N ILE A 82 -5.37 9.66 -3.16
CA ILE A 82 -4.59 8.45 -3.43
C ILE A 82 -4.22 7.68 -2.15
N ARG A 83 -4.18 8.38 -1.00
CA ARG A 83 -3.82 7.80 0.29
C ARG A 83 -4.83 6.72 0.67
N PHE A 84 -4.35 5.54 1.06
CA PHE A 84 -5.23 4.47 1.51
C PHE A 84 -6.08 4.90 2.72
N SER A 85 -5.56 5.78 3.58
CA SER A 85 -6.34 6.37 4.69
C SER A 85 -7.51 7.25 4.25
N ALA A 86 -7.53 7.72 3.00
CA ALA A 86 -8.58 8.60 2.47
C ALA A 86 -9.79 7.82 1.90
N TRP A 87 -9.58 6.62 1.36
CA TRP A 87 -10.63 5.82 0.72
C TRP A 87 -10.76 4.40 1.27
N GLY A 88 -9.72 3.87 1.93
CA GLY A 88 -9.73 2.53 2.51
C GLY A 88 -10.74 2.38 3.64
N VAL A 89 -11.13 3.47 4.29
CA VAL A 89 -12.18 3.49 5.32
C VAL A 89 -13.55 3.09 4.78
N ASP A 90 -13.80 3.29 3.48
CA ASP A 90 -15.06 2.93 2.82
C ASP A 90 -15.18 1.40 2.61
N LEU A 91 -14.09 0.65 2.77
CA LEU A 91 -14.10 -0.82 2.77
C LEU A 91 -14.67 -1.40 4.07
N GLY A 92 -14.96 -0.56 5.06
CA GLY A 92 -15.35 -0.94 6.40
C GLY A 92 -14.18 -0.95 7.38
N PRO A 93 -14.43 -0.66 8.67
CA PRO A 93 -13.38 -0.45 9.67
C PRO A 93 -12.48 -1.68 9.86
N GLU A 94 -13.06 -2.89 9.82
CA GLU A 94 -12.31 -4.13 10.01
C GLU A 94 -11.42 -4.47 8.80
N ALA A 95 -11.90 -4.22 7.58
CA ALA A 95 -11.08 -4.40 6.38
C ALA A 95 -9.95 -3.37 6.33
N TYR A 96 -10.26 -2.11 6.66
CA TYR A 96 -9.27 -1.04 6.74
C TYR A 96 -8.17 -1.33 7.78
N ASP A 97 -8.53 -1.74 9.00
CA ASP A 97 -7.58 -2.08 10.06
C ASP A 97 -6.64 -3.21 9.62
N MET A 98 -7.21 -4.33 9.15
CA MET A 98 -6.41 -5.45 8.69
C MET A 98 -5.48 -5.05 7.55
N ILE A 99 -6.01 -4.40 6.50
CA ILE A 99 -5.24 -4.07 5.29
C ILE A 99 -4.13 -3.08 5.63
N SER A 100 -4.43 -2.02 6.37
CA SER A 100 -3.42 -1.02 6.79
C SER A 100 -2.30 -1.65 7.62
N GLY A 101 -2.62 -2.63 8.47
CA GLY A 101 -1.63 -3.41 9.22
C GLY A 101 -0.72 -4.27 8.33
N VAL A 102 -1.27 -4.96 7.33
CA VAL A 102 -0.46 -5.84 6.45
C VAL A 102 0.27 -5.11 5.33
N THR A 103 -0.17 -3.90 4.96
CA THR A 103 0.49 -3.01 4.00
C THR A 103 1.36 -1.94 4.66
N ASN A 104 1.59 -2.02 5.98
CA ASN A 104 2.51 -1.11 6.66
C ASN A 104 3.90 -1.15 6.01
N LEU A 105 4.41 0.03 5.63
CA LEU A 105 5.70 0.15 4.94
C LEU A 105 6.86 -0.28 5.82
N ASP A 106 6.78 -0.16 7.16
CA ASP A 106 7.78 -0.68 8.07
C ASP A 106 7.63 -2.20 8.18
N PRO A 107 8.60 -2.99 7.69
CA PRO A 107 8.53 -4.45 7.75
C PRO A 107 8.42 -5.00 9.18
N ALA A 108 8.97 -4.31 10.18
CA ALA A 108 8.93 -4.74 11.57
C ALA A 108 7.59 -4.47 12.25
N ALA A 109 6.84 -3.46 11.77
CA ALA A 109 5.52 -3.10 12.29
C ALA A 109 4.37 -3.80 11.55
N ARG A 110 4.68 -4.54 10.48
CA ARG A 110 3.68 -5.22 9.64
C ARG A 110 2.96 -6.33 10.39
N THR A 111 1.63 -6.36 10.33
CA THR A 111 0.81 -7.38 11.00
C THR A 111 1.17 -8.78 10.51
N LYS A 112 1.39 -9.70 11.46
CA LYS A 112 1.74 -11.09 11.19
C LYS A 112 0.50 -11.92 10.82
N ILE A 113 0.73 -13.03 10.12
CA ILE A 113 -0.35 -13.86 9.57
C ILE A 113 -1.28 -14.45 10.64
N ASP A 114 -0.76 -14.81 11.82
CA ASP A 114 -1.55 -15.31 12.95
C ASP A 114 -2.59 -14.29 13.43
N ARG A 115 -2.20 -13.01 13.46
CA ARG A 115 -3.10 -11.90 13.80
C ARG A 115 -4.10 -11.62 12.70
N VAL A 116 -3.68 -11.70 11.44
CA VAL A 116 -4.58 -11.58 10.29
C VAL A 116 -5.64 -12.68 10.35
N LEU A 117 -5.27 -13.94 10.51
CA LEU A 117 -6.23 -15.05 10.53
C LEU A 117 -7.19 -15.01 11.73
N SER A 118 -6.82 -14.31 12.79
CA SER A 118 -7.68 -14.09 13.97
C SER A 118 -8.50 -12.79 13.88
N HIS A 119 -8.44 -12.07 12.76
CA HIS A 119 -9.06 -10.76 12.60
C HIS A 119 -10.59 -10.86 12.44
N ARG A 120 -11.31 -9.86 12.93
CA ARG A 120 -12.79 -9.82 12.90
C ARG A 120 -13.38 -9.74 11.50
N VAL A 121 -12.62 -9.27 10.53
CA VAL A 121 -13.03 -9.23 9.11
C VAL A 121 -13.39 -10.61 8.54
N TRP A 122 -12.95 -11.70 9.18
CA TRP A 122 -13.31 -13.07 8.80
C TRP A 122 -14.54 -13.61 9.51
N GLN A 123 -15.08 -12.88 10.49
CA GLN A 123 -16.31 -13.28 11.16
C GLN A 123 -17.48 -12.91 10.26
N GLU A 124 -18.24 -13.92 9.84
CA GLU A 124 -19.53 -13.70 9.19
C GLU A 124 -20.44 -12.98 10.20
N GLU A 125 -21.16 -11.95 9.76
CA GLU A 125 -22.31 -11.49 10.52
C GLU A 125 -23.30 -12.67 10.55
N VAL A 126 -23.38 -13.33 11.71
CA VAL A 126 -24.41 -14.33 11.93
C VAL A 126 -25.71 -13.54 11.98
N ASP A 127 -26.44 -13.54 10.88
CA ASP A 127 -27.81 -13.05 10.85
C ASP A 127 -28.65 -14.00 11.72
N GLU A 128 -28.84 -13.65 12.99
CA GLU A 128 -29.65 -14.42 13.95
C GLU A 128 -31.16 -14.35 13.64
N SER A 129 -31.56 -13.87 12.45
CA SER A 129 -32.97 -13.74 12.05
C SER A 129 -33.56 -14.94 11.26
N ILE A 130 -32.90 -16.10 11.24
CA ILE A 130 -33.41 -17.35 10.62
C ILE A 130 -33.98 -18.31 11.68
#